data_AF-A0A7S3J976-F1
#
_entry.id   AF-A0A7S3J976-F1
#
_cell.length_a   1.000
_cell.length_b   1.000
_cell.length_c   1.000
_cell.angle_alpha   90.00
_cell.angle_beta   90.00
_cell.angle_gamma   90.00
#
_symmetry.space_group_name_H-M   'P 1'
#
loop_
_entity.id
_entity.type
_entity.pdbx_description
1 polymer ?
#
loop_
_entity_poly.entity_id
_entity_poly.type
_entity_poly.pdbx_seq_one_letter_code
_entity_poly.pdbx_strand_id
1 'polypeptide(L)'
;MEFNNNVIRDLKDQQIQEARGDKEKAASDKIQKIIIDTQQCQQQINTSLTEMAQSVDKAKEEFSKDPECRVMSSIHSTLLLKFREVLLSFQQNQTDYKTAVQSKIKRQIAIVKPDAEEEEINELAKDPEAASKLLSDQISGKVHRKLQNAVDDIQSKYEVILKLEK
;
A
#
# COMPACT_ATOMS: atom_id res chain seq x y z
N MET A 1 2.85 -6.91 13.52
CA MET A 1 3.06 -5.78 12.57
C MET A 1 4.53 -5.50 12.29
N GLU A 2 5.44 -5.47 13.27
CA GLU A 2 6.89 -5.42 12.98
C GLU A 2 7.37 -6.57 12.09
N PHE A 3 6.87 -7.78 12.33
CA PHE A 3 7.10 -8.93 11.46
C PHE A 3 6.63 -8.68 10.01
N ASN A 4 5.47 -8.04 9.82
CA ASN A 4 4.94 -7.72 8.50
C ASN A 4 5.79 -6.66 7.80
N ASN A 5 6.27 -5.65 8.52
CA ASN A 5 7.16 -4.63 7.98
C ASN A 5 8.50 -5.22 7.53
N ASN A 6 9.07 -6.15 8.30
CA ASN A 6 10.30 -6.84 7.92
C ASN A 6 10.08 -7.74 6.69
N VAL A 7 8.95 -8.46 6.65
CA VAL A 7 8.60 -9.30 5.50
C VAL A 7 8.34 -8.46 4.23
N ILE A 8 7.71 -7.29 4.34
CA ILE A 8 7.51 -6.37 3.20
C ILE A 8 8.86 -5.89 2.67
N ARG A 9 9.80 -5.55 3.57
CA ARG A 9 11.13 -5.10 3.21
C ARG A 9 11.93 -6.22 2.51
N ASP A 10 11.91 -7.42 3.06
CA ASP A 10 12.63 -8.57 2.49
C ASP A 10 12.05 -8.96 1.11
N LEU A 11 10.73 -8.96 0.96
CA LEU A 11 10.07 -9.25 -0.32
C LEU A 11 10.35 -8.17 -1.37
N LYS A 12 10.47 -6.90 -0.97
CA LYS A 12 10.87 -5.79 -1.85
C LYS A 12 12.29 -5.99 -2.36
N ASP A 13 13.23 -6.34 -1.47
CA ASP A 13 14.62 -6.58 -1.83
C ASP A 13 14.75 -7.79 -2.77
N GLN A 14 13.92 -8.81 -2.56
CA GLN A 14 13.81 -9.97 -3.46
C GLN A 14 13.22 -9.61 -4.83
N GLN A 15 12.22 -8.73 -4.87
CA GLN A 15 11.62 -8.21 -6.11
C GLN A 15 12.61 -7.40 -6.96
N ILE A 16 13.58 -6.74 -6.32
CA ILE A 16 14.64 -5.98 -7.01
C ILE A 16 15.69 -6.93 -7.60
N GLN A 17 15.94 -8.08 -6.97
CA GLN A 17 16.93 -9.07 -7.44
C GLN A 17 16.39 -10.06 -8.49
N GLU A 18 15.11 -10.41 -8.49
CA GLU A 18 14.57 -11.46 -9.36
C GLU A 18 13.86 -10.92 -10.61
N ALA A 19 14.57 -10.86 -11.74
CA ALA A 19 14.09 -10.35 -13.04
C ALA A 19 13.08 -11.25 -13.80
N ARG A 20 12.24 -12.05 -13.14
CA ARG A 20 11.25 -12.94 -13.82
C ARG A 20 9.81 -12.56 -13.47
N GLY A 21 9.03 -12.21 -14.49
CA GLY A 21 7.64 -11.70 -14.38
C GLY A 21 6.70 -12.53 -13.50
N ASP A 22 6.80 -13.86 -13.52
CA ASP A 22 5.94 -14.73 -12.69
C ASP A 22 6.24 -14.60 -11.18
N LYS A 23 7.52 -14.42 -10.82
CA LYS A 23 7.93 -14.23 -9.42
C LYS A 23 7.66 -12.81 -8.94
N GLU A 24 7.80 -11.82 -9.83
CA GLU A 24 7.41 -10.43 -9.54
C GLU A 24 5.92 -10.34 -9.20
N LYS A 25 5.07 -10.99 -10.00
CA LYS A 25 3.62 -11.06 -9.79
C LYS A 25 3.29 -11.73 -8.46
N ALA A 26 3.86 -12.90 -8.19
CA ALA A 26 3.67 -13.61 -6.91
C ALA A 26 4.12 -12.81 -5.68
N ALA A 27 5.21 -12.03 -5.78
CA ALA A 27 5.65 -11.14 -4.71
C ALA A 27 4.71 -9.93 -4.55
N SER A 28 4.20 -9.39 -5.64
CA SER A 28 3.19 -8.31 -5.63
C SER A 28 1.90 -8.77 -4.95
N ASP A 29 1.41 -9.97 -5.26
CA ASP A 29 0.22 -10.57 -4.65
C ASP A 29 0.40 -10.80 -3.13
N LYS A 30 1.60 -11.22 -2.71
CA LYS A 30 1.93 -11.35 -1.28
C LYS A 30 1.93 -10.00 -0.57
N ILE A 31 2.54 -8.98 -1.16
CA ILE A 31 2.56 -7.61 -0.59
C ILE A 31 1.12 -7.09 -0.45
N GLN A 32 0.28 -7.30 -1.47
CA GLN A 32 -1.14 -6.94 -1.41
C GLN A 32 -1.87 -7.64 -0.26
N LYS A 33 -1.69 -8.96 -0.13
CA LYS A 33 -2.33 -9.72 0.94
C LYS A 33 -1.94 -9.18 2.31
N ILE A 34 -0.65 -8.92 2.52
CA ILE A 34 -0.16 -8.36 3.78
C ILE A 34 -0.77 -6.98 4.06
N ILE A 35 -0.96 -6.14 3.04
CA ILE A 35 -1.57 -4.82 3.19
C ILE A 35 -3.04 -4.93 3.61
N ILE A 36 -3.82 -5.79 2.94
CA ILE A 36 -5.22 -6.03 3.30
C ILE A 36 -5.33 -6.58 4.73
N ASP A 37 -4.53 -7.60 5.06
CA ASP A 37 -4.52 -8.20 6.41
C ASP A 37 -4.13 -7.15 7.46
N THR A 38 -3.19 -6.25 7.13
CA THR A 38 -2.76 -5.18 8.04
C THR A 38 -3.81 -4.08 8.18
N GLN A 39 -4.55 -3.73 7.12
CA GLN A 39 -5.66 -2.77 7.18
C GLN A 39 -6.83 -3.31 8.03
N GLN A 40 -7.16 -4.60 7.90
CA GLN A 40 -8.17 -5.24 8.74
C GLN A 40 -7.74 -5.23 10.22
N CYS A 41 -6.47 -5.57 10.49
CA CYS A 41 -5.92 -5.50 11.84
C CYS A 41 -5.93 -4.06 12.38
N GLN A 42 -5.62 -3.06 11.55
CA GLN A 42 -5.69 -1.64 11.90
C GLN A 42 -7.11 -1.23 12.29
N GLN A 43 -8.13 -1.64 11.53
CA GLN A 43 -9.54 -1.36 11.86
C GLN A 43 -9.92 -1.96 13.20
N GLN A 44 -9.56 -3.22 13.46
CA GLN A 44 -9.82 -3.89 14.74
C GLN A 44 -9.18 -3.16 15.92
N ILE A 45 -7.89 -2.78 15.78
CA ILE A 45 -7.17 -2.07 16.84
C ILE A 45 -7.76 -0.67 17.08
N ASN A 46 -8.17 0.04 16.02
CA ASN A 46 -8.85 1.33 16.15
C ASN A 46 -10.17 1.20 16.93
N THR A 47 -10.97 0.18 16.62
CA THR A 47 -12.21 -0.10 17.35
C THR A 47 -11.92 -0.36 18.83
N SER A 48 -10.99 -1.27 19.14
CA SER A 48 -10.64 -1.59 20.53
C SER A 48 -10.05 -0.40 21.29
N LEU A 49 -9.17 0.41 20.66
CA LEU A 49 -8.64 1.62 21.29
C LEU A 49 -9.74 2.66 21.56
N THR A 50 -10.73 2.77 20.68
CA THR A 50 -11.88 3.67 20.87
C THR A 50 -12.77 3.21 22.03
N GLU A 51 -13.05 1.91 22.13
CA GLU A 51 -13.78 1.32 23.26
C GLU A 51 -13.02 1.50 24.58
N MET A 52 -11.69 1.34 24.56
CA MET A 52 -10.84 1.61 25.72
C MET A 52 -10.86 3.09 26.11
N ALA A 53 -10.84 4.01 25.14
CA ALA A 53 -10.94 5.44 25.41
C ALA A 53 -12.25 5.78 26.12
N GLN A 54 -13.39 5.25 25.64
CA GLN A 54 -14.69 5.41 26.29
C GLN A 54 -14.70 4.85 27.71
N SER A 55 -14.07 3.70 27.93
CA SER A 55 -13.96 3.08 29.26
C SER A 55 -13.11 3.91 30.21
N VAL A 56 -12.01 4.48 29.72
CA VAL A 56 -11.15 5.42 30.47
C VAL A 56 -11.92 6.69 30.83
N ASP A 57 -12.72 7.23 29.91
CA ASP A 57 -13.48 8.46 30.18
C ASP A 57 -14.59 8.23 31.22
N LYS A 58 -15.30 7.10 31.16
CA LYS A 58 -16.23 6.68 32.23
C LYS A 58 -15.52 6.53 33.58
N ALA A 59 -14.34 5.90 33.61
CA ALA A 59 -13.55 5.74 34.83
C ALA A 59 -13.12 7.10 35.43
N LYS A 60 -12.85 8.11 34.60
CA LYS A 60 -12.56 9.47 35.08
C LYS A 60 -13.79 10.13 35.68
N GLU A 61 -14.97 9.93 35.10
CA GLU A 61 -16.23 10.48 35.61
C GLU A 61 -16.62 9.85 36.96
N GLU A 62 -16.50 8.52 37.08
CA GLU A 62 -16.97 7.79 38.26
C GLU A 62 -15.93 7.72 39.40
N PHE A 63 -14.64 7.56 39.08
CA PHE A 63 -13.59 7.29 40.08
C PHE A 63 -12.20 7.86 39.70
N SER A 64 -12.15 9.13 39.28
CA SER A 64 -10.91 9.85 38.87
C SER A 64 -9.70 9.74 39.80
N LYS A 65 -9.92 9.62 41.12
CA LYS A 65 -8.83 9.57 42.12
C LYS A 65 -8.30 8.16 42.37
N ASP A 66 -9.00 7.15 41.86
CA ASP A 66 -8.63 5.76 42.04
C ASP A 66 -7.31 5.45 41.29
N PRO A 67 -6.35 4.76 41.94
CA PRO A 67 -5.21 4.14 41.25
C PRO A 67 -5.58 3.41 39.96
N GLU A 68 -6.73 2.72 39.92
CA GLU A 68 -7.20 1.97 38.75
C GLU A 68 -7.45 2.90 37.54
N CYS A 69 -8.09 4.06 37.75
CA CYS A 69 -8.30 5.06 36.69
C CYS A 69 -6.96 5.55 36.08
N ARG A 70 -5.94 5.75 36.92
CA ARG A 70 -4.59 6.14 36.47
C ARG A 70 -3.91 5.03 35.66
N VAL A 71 -4.03 3.79 36.11
CA VAL A 71 -3.48 2.62 35.41
C VAL A 71 -4.15 2.45 34.05
N MET A 72 -5.49 2.51 33.97
CA MET A 72 -6.23 2.42 32.71
C MET A 72 -5.84 3.52 31.72
N SER A 73 -5.73 4.77 32.20
CA SER A 73 -5.29 5.91 31.38
C SER A 73 -3.88 5.71 30.83
N SER A 74 -2.95 5.24 31.66
CA SER A 74 -1.56 4.99 31.27
C SER A 74 -1.44 3.86 30.24
N ILE A 75 -2.17 2.76 30.43
CA ILE A 75 -2.22 1.64 29.49
C ILE A 75 -2.76 2.11 28.13
N HIS A 76 -3.90 2.80 28.12
CA HIS A 76 -4.50 3.32 26.89
C HIS A 76 -3.53 4.27 26.15
N SER A 77 -2.90 5.22 26.85
CA SER A 77 -1.92 6.13 26.23
C SER A 77 -0.73 5.39 25.65
N THR A 78 -0.19 4.39 26.35
CA THR A 78 0.95 3.60 25.88
C THR A 78 0.62 2.79 24.63
N LEU A 79 -0.54 2.13 24.63
CA LEU A 79 -1.03 1.36 23.48
C LEU A 79 -1.29 2.25 22.27
N LEU A 80 -1.90 3.43 22.47
CA LEU A 80 -2.16 4.39 21.41
C LEU A 80 -0.86 4.91 20.78
N LEU A 81 0.16 5.20 21.59
CA LEU A 81 1.48 5.63 21.09
C LEU A 81 2.13 4.53 20.24
N LYS A 82 2.15 3.28 20.73
CA LYS A 82 2.70 2.15 19.98
C LYS A 82 1.93 1.86 18.70
N PHE A 83 0.62 1.96 18.73
CA PHE A 83 -0.19 1.82 17.52
C PHE A 83 0.13 2.90 16.49
N ARG A 84 0.28 4.17 16.91
CA ARG A 84 0.66 5.26 16.00
C ARG A 84 2.05 5.07 15.39
N GLU A 85 3.05 4.67 16.18
CA GLU A 85 4.40 4.39 15.67
C GLU A 85 4.37 3.34 14.56
N VAL A 86 3.66 2.24 14.79
CA VAL A 86 3.54 1.15 13.83
C VAL A 86 2.73 1.56 12.61
N LEU A 87 1.66 2.33 12.80
CA LEU A 87 0.81 2.83 11.71
C LEU A 87 1.58 3.78 10.78
N LEU A 88 2.39 4.68 11.34
CA LEU A 88 3.23 5.59 10.56
C LEU A 88 4.24 4.81 9.71
N SER A 89 4.89 3.79 10.29
CA SER A 89 5.80 2.93 9.54
C SER A 89 5.09 2.17 8.41
N PHE A 90 3.87 1.68 8.65
CA PHE A 90 3.05 1.04 7.63
C PHE A 90 2.67 2.00 6.49
N GLN A 91 2.22 3.21 6.81
CA GLN A 91 1.87 4.25 5.83
C GLN A 91 3.07 4.66 4.97
N GLN A 92 4.26 4.75 5.57
CA GLN A 92 5.49 5.00 4.82
C GLN A 92 5.79 3.87 3.84
N ASN A 93 5.73 2.60 4.29
CA ASN A 93 5.96 1.44 3.44
C ASN A 93 4.94 1.35 2.29
N GLN A 94 3.68 1.70 2.56
CA GLN A 94 2.62 1.73 1.56
C GLN A 94 2.89 2.82 0.50
N THR A 95 3.32 4.00 0.92
CA THR A 95 3.67 5.13 0.04
C THR A 95 4.86 4.77 -0.85
N ASP A 96 5.93 4.22 -0.27
CA ASP A 96 7.12 3.78 -1.01
C ASP A 96 6.77 2.73 -2.07
N TYR A 97 5.89 1.78 -1.72
CA TYR A 97 5.42 0.76 -2.65
C TYR A 97 4.57 1.36 -3.78
N LYS A 98 3.65 2.29 -3.48
CA LYS A 98 2.87 3.02 -4.50
C LYS A 98 3.80 3.77 -5.46
N THR A 99 4.80 4.48 -4.94
CA THR A 99 5.79 5.20 -5.77
C THR A 99 6.60 4.26 -6.65
N ALA A 100 7.01 3.09 -6.13
CA ALA A 100 7.72 2.08 -6.90
C ALA A 100 6.85 1.52 -8.05
N VAL A 101 5.58 1.26 -7.79
CA VAL A 101 4.62 0.80 -8.82
C VAL A 101 4.41 1.89 -9.88
N GLN A 102 4.20 3.14 -9.48
CA GLN A 102 4.05 4.27 -10.42
C GLN A 102 5.30 4.48 -11.28
N SER A 103 6.50 4.38 -10.70
CA SER A 103 7.76 4.47 -11.46
C SER A 103 7.85 3.36 -12.52
N LYS A 104 7.41 2.15 -12.21
CA LYS A 104 7.34 1.05 -13.20
C LYS A 104 6.34 1.35 -14.31
N ILE A 105 5.16 1.86 -13.99
CA ILE A 105 4.16 2.28 -15.00
C ILE A 105 4.74 3.34 -15.93
N LYS A 106 5.41 4.38 -15.40
CA LYS A 106 6.10 5.41 -16.21
C LYS A 106 7.10 4.82 -17.20
N ARG A 107 7.93 3.87 -16.75
CA ARG A 107 8.90 3.19 -17.62
C ARG A 107 8.21 2.42 -18.74
N GLN A 108 7.09 1.76 -18.45
CA GLN A 108 6.36 1.00 -19.46
C GLN A 108 5.65 1.91 -20.48
N ILE A 109 5.09 3.04 -20.02
CA ILE A 109 4.54 4.07 -20.92
C ILE A 109 5.65 4.62 -21.83
N ALA A 110 6.83 4.94 -21.30
CA ALA A 110 7.96 5.46 -22.07
C ALA A 110 8.49 4.48 -23.15
N ILE A 111 8.39 3.16 -22.90
CA ILE A 111 8.73 2.13 -23.90
C ILE A 111 7.73 2.15 -25.07
N VAL A 112 6.46 2.41 -24.78
CA VAL A 112 5.37 2.33 -25.77
C VAL A 112 5.18 3.66 -26.50
N LYS A 113 5.33 4.78 -25.80
CA LYS A 113 5.25 6.15 -26.32
C LYS A 113 6.53 6.93 -26.00
N PRO A 114 7.63 6.68 -26.75
CA PRO A 114 8.93 7.32 -26.50
C PRO A 114 8.92 8.84 -26.74
N ASP A 115 7.97 9.35 -27.52
CA ASP A 115 7.83 10.77 -27.83
C ASP A 115 6.91 11.53 -26.84
N ALA A 116 6.41 10.87 -25.79
CA ALA A 116 5.59 11.52 -24.77
C ALA A 116 6.42 12.48 -23.91
N GLU A 117 5.87 13.64 -23.60
CA GLU A 117 6.48 14.56 -22.64
C GLU A 117 6.42 13.96 -21.23
N GLU A 118 7.43 14.28 -20.40
CA GLU A 118 7.53 13.74 -19.04
C GLU A 118 6.29 14.08 -18.19
N GLU A 119 5.70 15.24 -18.42
CA GLU A 119 4.47 15.69 -17.75
C GLU A 119 3.26 14.83 -18.14
N GLU A 120 3.14 14.46 -19.41
CA GLU A 120 2.11 13.52 -19.90
C GLU A 120 2.29 12.12 -19.28
N ILE A 121 3.53 11.61 -19.24
CA ILE A 121 3.85 10.32 -18.61
C ILE A 121 3.51 10.32 -17.12
N ASN A 122 3.74 11.45 -16.44
CA ASN A 122 3.43 11.61 -15.02
C ASN A 122 1.93 11.59 -14.74
N GLU A 123 1.13 12.28 -15.55
CA GLU A 123 -0.33 12.27 -15.43
C GLU A 123 -0.92 10.88 -15.72
N LEU A 124 -0.43 10.22 -16.76
CA LEU A 124 -0.86 8.84 -17.08
C LEU A 124 -0.45 7.82 -16.02
N ALA A 125 0.68 8.02 -15.32
CA ALA A 125 1.05 7.15 -14.20
C ALA A 125 0.21 7.39 -12.93
N LYS A 126 -0.47 8.55 -12.82
CA LYS A 126 -1.42 8.84 -11.74
C LYS A 126 -2.82 8.28 -12.05
N ASP A 127 -3.16 8.12 -13.33
CA ASP A 127 -4.39 7.50 -13.82
C ASP A 127 -4.07 6.21 -14.60
N PRO A 128 -3.91 5.08 -13.91
CA PRO A 128 -3.49 3.84 -14.55
C PRO A 128 -4.59 3.25 -15.47
N GLU A 129 -5.85 3.68 -15.34
CA GLU A 129 -6.94 3.28 -16.23
C GLU A 129 -6.80 3.97 -17.59
N ALA A 130 -6.52 5.28 -17.58
CA ALA A 130 -6.15 6.02 -18.78
C ALA A 130 -4.88 5.47 -19.44
N ALA A 131 -3.86 5.11 -18.65
CA ALA A 131 -2.66 4.47 -19.15
C ALA A 131 -2.95 3.11 -19.82
N SER A 132 -3.72 2.23 -19.17
CA SER A 132 -4.08 0.92 -19.71
C SER A 132 -4.85 1.03 -21.03
N LYS A 133 -5.77 2.01 -21.13
CA LYS A 133 -6.56 2.26 -22.33
C LYS A 133 -5.70 2.77 -23.50
N LEU A 134 -4.86 3.76 -23.27
CA LEU A 134 -3.94 4.29 -24.29
C LEU A 134 -3.04 3.20 -24.87
N LEU A 135 -2.54 2.33 -24.02
CA LEU A 135 -1.65 1.25 -24.43
C LEU A 135 -2.41 0.15 -25.19
N SER A 136 -3.63 -0.20 -24.75
CA SER A 136 -4.49 -1.15 -25.46
C SER A 136 -4.86 -0.67 -26.87
N ASP A 137 -5.15 0.63 -27.01
CA ASP A 137 -5.46 1.26 -28.31
C ASP A 137 -4.25 1.21 -29.27
N GLN A 138 -3.02 1.37 -28.75
CA GLN A 138 -1.80 1.23 -29.55
C GLN A 138 -1.47 -0.22 -29.96
N ILE A 139 -1.86 -1.20 -29.14
CA ILE A 139 -1.70 -2.64 -29.46
C ILE A 139 -2.63 -3.05 -30.60
N SER A 140 -3.86 -2.53 -30.63
CA SER A 140 -4.88 -2.88 -31.64
C SER A 140 -4.42 -2.62 -33.09
N GLY A 141 -3.38 -1.81 -33.30
CA GLY A 141 -2.77 -1.56 -34.62
C GLY A 141 -1.44 -2.30 -34.89
N LYS A 142 -0.75 -2.86 -33.88
CA LYS A 142 0.58 -3.51 -34.04
C LYS A 142 0.73 -4.71 -33.10
N VAL A 143 0.94 -5.89 -33.68
CA VAL A 143 1.20 -7.18 -32.99
C VAL A 143 2.64 -7.23 -32.47
N HIS A 144 3.00 -6.35 -31.53
CA HIS A 144 4.31 -6.42 -30.89
C HIS A 144 4.15 -7.03 -29.50
N ARG A 145 4.67 -8.25 -29.30
CA ARG A 145 4.62 -9.00 -28.03
C ARG A 145 5.09 -8.19 -26.81
N LYS A 146 6.06 -7.29 -26.99
CA LYS A 146 6.54 -6.40 -25.91
C LYS A 146 5.48 -5.40 -25.45
N LEU A 147 4.59 -4.99 -26.36
CA LEU A 147 3.51 -4.05 -26.10
C LEU A 147 2.39 -4.74 -25.32
N GLN A 148 2.02 -5.97 -25.70
CA GLN A 148 1.09 -6.83 -24.94
C GLN A 148 1.56 -7.06 -23.51
N ASN A 149 2.82 -7.43 -23.32
CA ASN A 149 3.38 -7.63 -21.98
C ASN A 149 3.35 -6.35 -21.13
N ALA A 150 3.55 -5.17 -21.74
CA ALA A 150 3.48 -3.89 -21.02
C ALA A 150 2.06 -3.52 -20.60
N VAL A 151 1.04 -3.86 -21.40
CA VAL A 151 -0.36 -3.66 -21.02
C VAL A 151 -0.75 -4.59 -19.87
N ASP A 152 -0.44 -5.87 -19.99
CA ASP A 152 -0.76 -6.86 -18.95
C ASP A 152 -0.11 -6.49 -17.61
N ASP A 153 1.13 -5.99 -17.65
CA ASP A 153 1.84 -5.52 -16.46
C ASP A 153 1.21 -4.25 -15.86
N ILE A 154 0.83 -3.27 -16.68
CA ILE A 154 0.18 -2.04 -16.18
C ILE A 154 -1.18 -2.36 -15.59
N GLN A 155 -1.96 -3.21 -16.24
CA GLN A 155 -3.28 -3.60 -15.75
C GLN A 155 -3.17 -4.37 -14.43
N SER A 156 -2.21 -5.29 -14.30
CA SER A 156 -1.93 -5.97 -13.04
C SER A 156 -1.47 -5.00 -11.94
N LYS A 157 -0.70 -3.96 -12.28
CA LYS A 157 -0.24 -2.92 -11.34
C LYS A 157 -1.35 -1.93 -10.96
N TYR A 158 -2.32 -1.68 -11.84
CA TYR A 158 -3.50 -0.87 -11.55
C TYR A 158 -4.36 -1.51 -10.46
N GLU A 159 -4.66 -2.81 -10.61
CA GLU A 159 -5.41 -3.55 -9.59
C GLU A 159 -4.74 -3.51 -8.21
N VAL A 160 -3.40 -3.40 -8.19
CA VAL A 160 -2.64 -3.16 -6.96
C VAL A 160 -2.95 -1.79 -6.39
N ILE A 161 -2.80 -0.72 -7.16
CA ILE A 161 -3.02 0.66 -6.67
C ILE A 161 -4.46 0.84 -6.14
N LEU A 162 -5.47 0.35 -6.85
CA LEU A 162 -6.87 0.43 -6.41
C LEU A 162 -7.14 -0.25 -5.06
N LYS A 163 -6.44 -1.36 -4.78
CA LYS A 163 -6.58 -2.09 -3.52
C LYS A 163 -5.81 -1.43 -2.37
N LEU A 164 -4.80 -0.61 -2.68
CA LEU A 164 -4.05 0.16 -1.68
C LEU A 164 -4.78 1.43 -1.23
N GLU A 165 -5.60 2.01 -2.10
CA GLU A 165 -6.34 3.25 -1.82
C GLU A 165 -7.67 3.01 -1.08
N LYS A 166 -8.09 1.76 -0.93
CA LYS A 166 -9.21 1.34 -0.07
C LYS A 166 -8.72 1.00 1.33
#